data_AF-A0A7S3X0U7-F1
#
_entry.id   AF-A0A7S3X0U7-F1
#
_cell.length_a   1.000
_cell.length_b   1.000
_cell.length_c   1.000
_cell.angle_alpha   90.00
_cell.angle_beta   90.00
_cell.angle_gamma   90.00
#
_symmetry.space_group_name_H-M   'P 1'
#
loop_
_entity.id
_entity.type
_entity.pdbx_description
1 polymer ?
#
loop_
_entity_poly.entity_id
_entity_poly.type
_entity_poly.pdbx_seq_one_letter_code
_entity_poly.pdbx_strand_id
1 'polypeptide(L)'
;RGVKDFEEHSRLQKELLAVAIDMVDASSKTGGYIVYSTCSVSVEENEAVIDHILKVRSVEVVSFTSAVNFGVEGFTKYREKRFHPSIAHSRRYYPHVHNMDGF
;
A
#
# COMPACT_ATOMS: atom_id res chain seq x y z
N ARG A 1 6.26 13.31 15.96
CA ARG A 1 6.70 11.98 15.48
C ARG A 1 8.21 12.00 15.38
N GLY A 2 8.89 11.20 16.21
CA GLY A 2 10.33 10.96 16.11
C GLY A 2 10.65 9.88 15.08
N VAL A 3 11.92 9.72 14.73
CA VAL A 3 12.39 8.70 13.76
C VAL A 3 12.02 7.28 14.21
N LYS A 4 12.12 7.00 15.52
CA LYS A 4 11.71 5.71 16.10
C LYS A 4 10.23 5.39 15.87
N ASP A 5 9.35 6.39 15.97
CA ASP A 5 7.91 6.19 15.77
C ASP A 5 7.62 5.72 14.34
N PHE A 6 8.35 6.25 13.35
CA PHE A 6 8.18 5.84 11.95
C PHE A 6 8.61 4.38 11.71
N GLU A 7 9.72 3.96 12.32
CA GLU A 7 10.21 2.59 12.23
C GLU A 7 9.24 1.60 12.90
N GLU A 8 8.77 1.94 14.10
CA GLU A 8 7.80 1.13 14.83
C GLU A 8 6.47 1.03 14.09
N HIS A 9 5.95 2.14 13.55
CA HIS A 9 4.73 2.14 12.75
C HIS A 9 4.89 1.33 11.46
N SER A 10 6.00 1.48 10.73
CA SER A 10 6.26 0.69 9.53
C SER A 10 6.33 -0.81 9.83
N ARG A 11 6.99 -1.20 10.93
CA ARG A 11 7.04 -2.60 11.38
C ARG A 11 5.64 -3.13 11.70
N LEU A 12 4.89 -2.38 12.51
CA LEU A 12 3.54 -2.77 12.93
C LEU A 12 2.60 -2.90 11.72
N GLN A 13 2.64 -1.97 10.78
CA GLN A 13 1.81 -2.01 9.57
C GLN A 13 2.11 -3.24 8.69
N LYS A 14 3.39 -3.63 8.56
CA LYS A 14 3.78 -4.87 7.86
C LYS A 14 3.22 -6.11 8.54
N GLU A 15 3.33 -6.19 9.87
CA GLU A 15 2.81 -7.32 10.65
C GLU A 15 1.29 -7.42 10.54
N LEU A 16 0.59 -6.29 10.72
CA LEU A 16 -0.88 -6.24 10.62
C LEU A 16 -1.36 -6.66 9.22
N LEU A 17 -0.72 -6.18 8.16
CA LEU A 17 -1.11 -6.52 6.80
C LEU A 17 -0.82 -8.00 6.48
N ALA A 18 0.31 -8.55 6.95
CA ALA A 18 0.60 -9.97 6.78
C ALA A 18 -0.45 -10.86 7.46
N VAL A 19 -0.82 -10.54 8.69
CA VAL A 19 -1.86 -11.28 9.43
C VAL A 19 -3.22 -11.11 8.76
N ALA A 20 -3.56 -9.92 8.26
CA ALA A 20 -4.79 -9.69 7.52
C ALA A 20 -4.90 -10.60 6.28
N ILE A 21 -3.80 -10.75 5.53
CA ILE A 21 -3.72 -11.65 4.37
C ILE A 21 -3.93 -13.10 4.78
N ASP A 22 -3.30 -13.54 5.87
CA ASP A 22 -3.42 -14.91 6.36
C ASP A 22 -4.84 -15.23 6.88
N MET A 23 -5.66 -14.21 7.17
CA MET A 23 -7.06 -14.35 7.60
C MET A 23 -8.07 -14.40 6.45
N VAL A 24 -7.64 -14.17 5.20
CA VAL A 24 -8.53 -14.11 4.04
C VAL A 24 -8.31 -15.31 3.12
N ASP A 25 -9.40 -15.90 2.65
CA ASP A 25 -9.37 -17.02 1.71
C ASP A 25 -9.66 -16.55 0.28
N ALA A 26 -8.65 -16.65 -0.58
CA ALA A 26 -8.76 -16.32 -2.00
C ALA A 26 -9.73 -17.24 -2.77
N SER A 27 -9.98 -18.46 -2.26
CA SER A 27 -10.90 -19.44 -2.87
C SER A 27 -12.37 -19.25 -2.47
N SER A 28 -12.66 -18.29 -1.60
CA SER A 28 -14.03 -17.95 -1.20
C SER A 28 -14.89 -17.49 -2.40
N LYS A 29 -16.22 -17.68 -2.30
CA LYS A 29 -17.18 -17.31 -3.35
C LYS A 29 -17.12 -15.84 -3.78
N THR A 30 -16.67 -14.95 -2.90
CA THR A 30 -16.52 -13.50 -3.17
C THR A 30 -15.10 -13.10 -3.55
N GLY A 31 -14.15 -14.03 -3.57
CA GLY A 31 -12.72 -13.76 -3.60
C GLY A 31 -12.18 -13.23 -2.27
N GLY A 32 -10.85 -13.18 -2.18
CA GLY A 32 -10.12 -12.70 -1.01
C GLY A 32 -9.41 -11.38 -1.28
N TYR A 33 -10.11 -10.27 -1.14
CA TYR A 33 -9.57 -8.93 -1.37
C TYR A 33 -9.28 -8.21 -0.06
N ILE A 34 -8.13 -7.52 0.00
CA ILE A 34 -7.75 -6.68 1.13
C ILE A 34 -7.41 -5.29 0.60
N VAL A 35 -7.95 -4.27 1.28
CA VAL A 35 -7.62 -2.88 1.01
C VAL A 35 -6.66 -2.39 2.10
N TYR A 36 -5.48 -1.95 1.67
CA TYR A 36 -4.52 -1.28 2.53
C TYR A 36 -4.55 0.22 2.25
N SER A 37 -4.66 1.02 3.30
CA SER A 37 -4.79 2.47 3.23
C SER A 37 -4.12 3.14 4.42
N THR A 38 -3.48 4.29 4.22
CA THR A 38 -2.90 5.09 5.29
C THR A 38 -3.26 6.57 5.10
N CYS A 39 -3.12 7.38 6.15
CA CYS A 39 -3.20 8.85 6.06
C CYS A 39 -1.80 9.49 6.09
N SER A 40 -0.81 8.81 5.49
CA SER A 40 0.58 9.23 5.44
C SER A 40 1.04 9.38 4.01
N VAL A 41 1.85 10.40 3.74
CA VAL A 41 2.53 10.55 2.43
C VAL A 41 3.87 9.80 2.38
N SER A 42 4.27 9.15 3.49
CA SER A 42 5.57 8.50 3.64
C SER A 42 5.67 7.22 2.81
N VAL A 43 6.74 7.10 2.03
CA VAL A 43 7.05 5.92 1.22
C VAL A 43 7.34 4.69 2.09
N GLU A 44 7.80 4.89 3.33
CA GLU A 44 8.17 3.81 4.25
C GLU A 44 6.97 3.14 4.92
N GLU A 45 5.87 3.88 5.02
CA GLU A 45 4.56 3.40 5.47
C GLU A 45 3.71 2.90 4.28
N ASN A 46 3.97 3.37 3.06
CA ASN A 46 3.17 3.00 1.89
C ASN A 46 3.88 1.96 1.00
N GLU A 47 4.60 2.40 -0.03
CA GLU A 47 5.15 1.50 -1.05
C GLU A 47 6.12 0.46 -0.48
N ALA A 48 6.88 0.80 0.56
CA ALA A 48 7.78 -0.15 1.21
C ALA A 48 7.05 -1.26 1.99
N VAL A 49 5.84 -0.98 2.50
CA VAL A 49 5.01 -1.98 3.19
C VAL A 49 4.44 -2.95 2.16
N ILE A 50 3.89 -2.44 1.06
CA ILE A 50 3.34 -3.27 -0.02
C ILE A 50 4.42 -4.12 -0.69
N ASP A 51 5.58 -3.53 -1.00
CA ASP A 51 6.70 -4.25 -1.60
C ASP A 51 7.23 -5.37 -0.70
N HIS A 52 7.24 -5.14 0.63
CA HIS A 52 7.60 -6.17 1.59
C HIS A 52 6.60 -7.34 1.54
N ILE A 53 5.30 -7.05 1.56
CA ILE A 53 4.24 -8.05 1.54
C ILE A 53 4.27 -8.91 0.27
N LEU A 54 4.48 -8.30 -0.90
CA LEU A 54 4.61 -9.02 -2.17
C LEU A 54 5.78 -10.01 -2.19
N LYS A 55 6.81 -9.79 -1.35
CA LYS A 55 7.96 -10.69 -1.22
C LYS A 55 7.71 -11.83 -0.23
N VAL A 56 6.88 -11.60 0.79
CA VAL A 56 6.67 -12.57 1.90
C VAL A 56 5.37 -13.37 1.79
N ARG A 57 4.44 -12.97 0.92
CA ARG A 57 3.14 -13.62 0.70
C ARG A 57 2.82 -13.70 -0.79
N SER A 58 2.08 -14.74 -1.17
CA SER A 58 1.60 -14.94 -2.53
C SER A 58 0.33 -14.11 -2.78
N VAL A 59 0.52 -12.81 -3.01
CA VAL A 59 -0.57 -11.86 -3.31
C VAL A 59 -0.25 -11.03 -4.53
N GLU A 60 -1.29 -10.47 -5.15
CA GLU A 60 -1.17 -9.59 -6.32
C GLU A 60 -1.80 -8.23 -6.00
N VAL A 61 -1.18 -7.14 -6.49
CA VAL A 61 -1.77 -5.81 -6.42
C VAL A 61 -2.74 -5.65 -7.58
N VAL A 62 -4.03 -5.60 -7.25
CA VAL A 62 -5.10 -5.44 -8.23
C VAL A 62 -5.34 -3.96 -8.51
N SER A 63 -5.46 -3.60 -9.78
CA SER A 63 -5.80 -2.23 -10.18
C SER A 63 -7.26 -1.91 -9.82
N PHE A 64 -7.48 -0.68 -9.35
CA PHE A 64 -8.84 -0.18 -9.18
C PHE A 64 -9.56 -0.15 -10.53
N THR A 65 -10.82 -0.60 -10.57
CA THR A 65 -11.68 -0.55 -11.75
C THR A 65 -11.80 0.90 -12.26
N SER A 66 -12.13 1.10 -13.55
CA SER A 66 -12.24 2.41 -14.22
C SER A 66 -13.16 3.46 -13.54
N ALA A 67 -13.89 3.07 -12.49
CA ALA A 67 -14.64 3.95 -11.62
C ALA A 67 -13.74 4.81 -10.70
N VAL A 68 -12.49 4.42 -10.45
CA VAL A 68 -11.51 5.19 -9.63
C VAL A 68 -10.34 5.62 -10.51
N ASN A 69 -10.61 6.56 -11.42
CA ASN A 69 -9.61 7.22 -12.29
C ASN A 69 -9.02 8.48 -11.64
N PHE A 70 -8.91 8.51 -10.31
CA PHE A 70 -8.48 9.68 -9.56
C PHE A 70 -7.28 9.33 -8.67
N GLY A 71 -6.41 10.31 -8.44
CA GLY A 71 -5.15 10.14 -7.70
C GLY A 71 -3.94 9.92 -8.61
N VAL A 72 -2.77 9.94 -7.99
CA VAL A 72 -1.47 9.71 -8.63
C VAL A 72 -1.08 8.25 -8.43
N GLU A 73 -0.43 7.64 -9.42
CA GLU A 73 0.08 6.27 -9.32
C GLU A 73 1.12 6.13 -8.20
N GLY A 74 1.14 4.96 -7.55
CA GLY A 74 2.16 4.60 -6.57
C GLY A 74 3.56 4.61 -7.16
N PHE A 75 4.57 4.90 -6.33
CA PHE A 75 5.94 4.94 -6.80
C PHE A 75 6.51 3.53 -7.01
N THR A 76 6.88 3.19 -8.25
CA THR A 76 7.68 2.00 -8.55
C THR A 76 9.18 2.22 -8.32
N LYS A 77 9.62 3.49 -8.27
CA LYS A 77 10.98 3.91 -7.93
C LYS A 77 10.92 5.18 -7.10
N TYR A 78 11.64 5.18 -5.98
CA TYR A 78 11.78 6.36 -5.13
C TYR A 78 13.21 6.48 -4.60
N ARG A 79 13.91 7.55 -5.00
CA ARG A 79 15.35 7.75 -4.73
C ARG A 79 16.15 6.53 -5.22
N GLU A 80 16.83 5.83 -4.31
CA GLU A 80 17.61 4.62 -4.59
C GLU A 80 16.79 3.33 -4.43
N LYS A 81 15.58 3.41 -3.84
CA LYS A 81 14.70 2.27 -3.64
C LYS A 81 13.95 1.93 -4.94
N ARG A 82 13.95 0.66 -5.32
CA ARG A 82 13.15 0.10 -6.42
C ARG A 82 12.13 -0.86 -5.83
N PHE A 83 10.87 -0.67 -6.22
CA PHE A 83 9.76 -1.48 -5.74
C PHE A 83 9.16 -2.31 -6.87
N HIS A 84 8.30 -3.27 -6.50
CA HIS A 84 7.61 -4.10 -7.47
C HIS A 84 6.78 -3.27 -8.47
N PRO A 85 6.82 -3.57 -9.78
CA PRO A 85 6.11 -2.78 -10.80
C PRO A 85 4.59 -2.70 -10.59
N SER A 86 3.97 -3.74 -10.03
CA SER A 86 2.52 -3.74 -9.75
C SER A 86 2.09 -2.70 -8.73
N ILE A 87 3.01 -2.10 -7.97
CA ILE A 87 2.69 -0.98 -7.06
C ILE A 87 2.17 0.24 -7.82
N ALA A 88 2.44 0.37 -9.13
CA ALA A 88 1.83 1.40 -9.96
C ALA A 88 0.28 1.34 -9.95
N HIS A 89 -0.31 0.18 -9.61
CA HIS A 89 -1.75 0.02 -9.48
C HIS A 89 -2.33 0.63 -8.19
N SER A 90 -1.49 1.02 -7.23
CA SER A 90 -1.93 1.77 -6.05
C SER A 90 -2.16 3.25 -6.39
N ARG A 91 -2.89 3.95 -5.51
CA ARG A 91 -3.23 5.37 -5.66
C ARG A 91 -2.76 6.16 -4.46
N ARG A 92 -2.20 7.34 -4.74
CA ARG A 92 -1.85 8.39 -3.79
C ARG A 92 -2.73 9.61 -4.01
N TYR A 93 -3.09 10.29 -2.93
CA TYR A 93 -3.84 11.52 -2.93
C TYR A 93 -3.06 12.60 -2.17
N TYR A 94 -2.79 13.71 -2.85
CA TYR A 94 -2.11 14.85 -2.28
C TYR A 94 -3.08 16.01 -2.01
N PRO A 95 -2.99 16.69 -0.85
CA PRO A 95 -3.89 17.77 -0.51
C PRO A 95 -3.90 18.93 -1.48
N HIS A 96 -2.70 19.32 -1.94
CA HIS A 96 -2.52 20.43 -2.85
C HIS A 96 -3.02 20.15 -4.28
N VAL A 97 -3.24 18.88 -4.64
CA VAL A 97 -3.72 18.49 -5.98
C VAL A 97 -5.20 18.14 -5.96
N HIS A 98 -5.68 17.57 -4.85
CA HIS A 98 -6.98 16.92 -4.80
C HIS A 98 -7.96 17.52 -3.79
N ASN A 99 -7.57 18.60 -3.09
CA ASN A 99 -8.41 19.27 -2.10
C ASN A 99 -9.00 18.31 -1.05
N MET A 100 -8.21 17.28 -0.68
CA MET A 100 -8.50 16.24 0.30
C MET A 100 -7.32 16.07 1.25
N ASP A 101 -7.50 15.42 2.40
CA ASP A 101 -6.36 15.05 3.24
C ASP A 101 -5.44 14.03 2.54
N GLY A 102 -4.15 14.04 2.89
CA GLY A 102 -3.14 13.22 2.21
C GLY A 102 -3.31 11.73 2.52
N PHE A 103 -3.28 10.91 1.47
CA PHE A 103 -3.57 9.46 1.54
C PHE A 103 -2.73 8.68 0.51
#